data_AF-A0A7V1MLW3-F1
#
_entry.id   AF-A0A7V1MLW3-F1
#
_cell.length_a   1.000
_cell.length_b   1.000
_cell.length_c   1.000
_cell.angle_alpha   90.00
_cell.angle_beta   90.00
_cell.angle_gamma   90.00
#
_symmetry.space_group_name_H-M   'P 1'
#
loop_
_entity.id
_entity.type
_entity.pdbx_description
1 polymer ?
#
loop_
_entity_poly.entity_id
_entity_poly.type
_entity_poly.pdbx_seq_one_letter_code
_entity_poly.pdbx_strand_id
1 'polypeptide(L)'
;MEKEFEQINKEMDILWTYLNKNRGYFPYVDDSSIGAKILLTPPYYRAQGIKIVHTFEEPLSVEIKDEMLRIGHWINQNFIIRLCSLIESYQLISNAIKIDFTLDGAEQLNIVRRLRNRFAHSSGRYNPDNSDDFKTMELMGKHFGISIEGRTDWPLAIDTVLERLLEGCKLYAEKKLKGV
;
A
#
# COMPACT_ATOMS: atom_id res chain seq x y z
N MET A 1 -5.78 17.92 -19.11
CA MET A 1 -4.50 17.27 -19.46
C MET A 1 -3.39 17.67 -18.50
N GLU A 2 -2.58 18.72 -18.72
CA GLU A 2 -1.48 19.04 -17.76
C GLU A 2 -1.97 19.40 -16.36
N LYS A 3 -2.91 20.35 -16.25
CA LYS A 3 -3.55 20.72 -14.96
C LYS A 3 -4.23 19.55 -14.25
N GLU A 4 -4.72 18.59 -15.01
CA GLU A 4 -5.42 17.42 -14.49
C GLU A 4 -4.43 16.41 -13.92
N PHE A 5 -3.30 16.20 -14.61
CA PHE A 5 -2.18 15.43 -14.08
C PHE A 5 -1.62 16.05 -12.79
N GLU A 6 -1.42 17.37 -12.76
CA GLU A 6 -0.97 18.06 -11.56
C GLU A 6 -1.92 17.83 -10.38
N GLN A 7 -3.23 17.86 -10.64
CA GLN A 7 -4.25 17.66 -9.61
C GLN A 7 -4.25 16.23 -9.07
N ILE A 8 -4.31 15.20 -9.93
CA ILE A 8 -4.29 13.81 -9.46
C ILE A 8 -2.97 13.47 -8.78
N ASN A 9 -1.84 13.97 -9.29
CA ASN A 9 -0.53 13.74 -8.67
C ASN A 9 -0.47 14.33 -7.25
N LYS A 10 -1.00 15.55 -7.08
CA LYS A 10 -1.12 16.18 -5.75
C LYS A 10 -2.04 15.39 -4.81
N GLU A 11 -3.15 14.86 -5.30
CA GLU A 11 -4.05 14.04 -4.48
C GLU A 11 -3.43 12.70 -4.08
N MET A 12 -2.64 12.10 -4.97
CA MET A 12 -1.81 10.93 -4.67
C MET A 12 -0.74 11.23 -3.60
N ASP A 13 -0.09 12.39 -3.65
CA ASP A 13 0.87 12.85 -2.62
C ASP A 13 0.21 13.06 -1.26
N ILE A 14 -1.00 13.63 -1.24
CA ILE A 14 -1.79 13.78 -0.01
C ILE A 14 -2.13 12.41 0.56
N LEU A 15 -2.58 11.47 -0.29
CA LEU A 15 -2.89 10.10 0.14
C LEU A 15 -1.66 9.39 0.72
N TRP A 16 -0.49 9.54 0.09
CA TRP A 16 0.78 9.02 0.60
C TRP A 16 1.17 9.61 1.96
N THR A 17 0.99 10.92 2.11
CA THR A 17 1.24 11.62 3.38
C THR A 17 0.34 11.08 4.48
N TYR A 18 -0.94 10.83 4.20
CA TYR A 18 -1.87 10.26 5.16
C TYR A 18 -1.52 8.82 5.51
N LEU A 19 -1.13 7.99 4.55
CA LEU A 19 -0.63 6.65 4.83
C LEU A 19 0.55 6.72 5.81
N ASN A 20 1.59 7.49 5.52
CA ASN A 20 2.79 7.56 6.35
C ASN A 20 2.48 8.06 7.77
N LYS A 21 1.64 9.08 7.92
CA LYS A 21 1.19 9.57 9.24
C LYS A 21 0.45 8.51 10.03
N ASN A 22 -0.50 7.81 9.40
CA ASN A 22 -1.26 6.73 10.07
C ASN A 22 -0.34 5.55 10.44
N ARG A 23 0.59 5.18 9.56
CA ARG A 23 1.57 4.12 9.83
C ARG A 23 2.54 4.48 10.95
N GLY A 24 2.82 5.76 11.16
CA GLY A 24 3.56 6.23 12.34
C GLY A 24 2.86 5.95 13.67
N TYR A 25 1.52 5.87 13.70
CA TYR A 25 0.77 5.48 14.90
C TYR A 25 0.77 3.97 15.14
N PHE A 26 0.96 3.16 14.11
CA PHE A 26 0.93 1.69 14.22
C PHE A 26 2.19 1.04 13.62
N PRO A 27 3.41 1.52 13.91
CA PRO A 27 4.60 1.13 13.16
C PRO A 27 4.85 -0.37 13.17
N TYR A 28 5.70 -0.85 12.27
CA TYR A 28 6.26 -2.19 12.45
C TYR A 28 7.02 -2.23 13.78
N VAL A 29 6.75 -3.25 14.58
CA VAL A 29 7.41 -3.46 15.88
C VAL A 29 8.13 -4.79 15.82
N ASP A 30 9.43 -4.76 16.08
CA ASP A 30 10.28 -5.94 16.09
C ASP A 30 10.15 -6.73 17.40
N ASP A 31 10.57 -7.99 17.40
CA ASP A 31 10.54 -8.87 18.58
C ASP A 31 11.43 -8.39 19.72
N SER A 32 12.49 -7.61 19.44
CA SER A 32 13.37 -7.08 20.48
C SER A 32 12.74 -5.95 21.29
N SER A 33 11.62 -5.40 20.80
CA SER A 33 10.84 -4.38 21.52
C SER A 33 9.88 -4.97 22.55
N ILE A 34 9.68 -6.30 22.58
CA ILE A 34 8.84 -6.96 23.58
C ILE A 34 9.39 -6.70 24.99
N GLY A 35 8.51 -6.32 25.92
CA GLY A 35 8.88 -5.89 27.26
C GLY A 35 9.19 -4.39 27.40
N ALA A 36 9.26 -3.64 26.31
CA ALA A 36 9.45 -2.19 26.38
C ALA A 36 8.16 -1.48 26.84
N LYS A 37 8.29 -0.47 27.70
CA LYS A 37 7.17 0.43 28.07
C LYS A 37 7.07 1.67 27.17
N ILE A 38 8.14 1.96 26.44
CA ILE A 38 8.22 3.12 25.55
C ILE A 38 8.74 2.64 24.19
N LEU A 39 8.00 2.95 23.13
CA LEU A 39 8.39 2.68 21.76
C LEU A 39 8.41 3.99 20.96
N LEU A 40 9.52 4.24 20.26
CA LEU A 40 9.62 5.36 19.33
C LEU A 40 9.24 4.92 17.93
N THR A 41 8.65 5.82 17.14
CA THR A 41 8.46 5.56 15.70
C THR A 41 9.77 5.17 15.02
N PRO A 42 9.78 4.16 14.11
CA PRO A 42 10.97 3.76 13.37
C PRO A 42 11.69 4.90 12.63
N PRO A 43 13.01 4.75 12.37
CA PRO A 43 13.82 5.78 11.70
C PRO A 43 13.20 6.33 10.41
N TYR A 44 12.62 5.46 9.59
CA TYR A 44 11.94 5.81 8.33
C TYR A 44 10.90 6.93 8.51
N TYR A 45 10.04 6.84 9.53
CA TYR A 45 9.01 7.85 9.80
C TYR A 45 9.61 9.12 10.43
N ARG A 46 10.61 8.96 11.30
CA ARG A 46 11.26 10.11 11.95
C ARG A 46 11.99 11.00 10.95
N ALA A 47 12.58 10.41 9.91
CA ALA A 47 13.20 11.15 8.80
C ALA A 47 12.19 12.03 8.05
N GLN A 48 10.91 11.65 8.05
CA GLN A 48 9.80 12.40 7.45
C GLN A 48 9.14 13.37 8.43
N GLY A 49 9.75 13.60 9.61
CA GLY A 49 9.22 14.48 10.65
C GLY A 49 8.14 13.85 11.55
N ILE A 50 7.85 12.55 11.39
CA ILE A 50 6.85 11.84 12.20
C ILE A 50 7.54 11.23 13.43
N LYS A 51 7.46 11.96 14.55
CA LYS A 51 8.07 11.60 15.83
C LYS A 51 6.99 11.30 16.86
N ILE A 52 6.50 10.06 16.89
CA ILE A 52 5.49 9.61 17.86
C ILE A 52 6.18 8.74 18.91
N VAL A 53 5.80 8.95 20.17
CA VAL A 53 6.23 8.15 21.32
C VAL A 53 5.02 7.39 21.83
N HIS A 54 5.07 6.06 21.73
CA HIS A 54 4.08 5.17 22.30
C HIS A 54 4.48 4.84 23.72
N THR A 55 3.58 5.08 24.66
CA THR A 55 3.79 4.78 26.08
C THR A 55 2.73 3.78 26.51
N PHE A 56 3.16 2.65 27.04
CA PHE A 56 2.28 1.56 27.46
C PHE A 56 2.22 1.49 28.98
N GLU A 57 1.02 1.26 29.52
CA GLU A 57 0.83 1.04 30.96
C GLU A 57 1.58 -0.22 31.41
N GLU A 58 1.37 -1.31 30.68
CA GLU A 58 2.09 -2.57 30.82
C GLU A 58 3.19 -2.72 29.75
N PRO A 59 4.25 -3.49 30.01
CA PRO A 59 5.26 -3.81 29.01
C PRO A 59 4.63 -4.36 27.73
N LEU A 60 5.16 -3.96 26.57
CA LEU A 60 4.70 -4.42 25.27
C LEU A 60 4.69 -5.95 25.19
N SER A 61 3.52 -6.53 24.98
CA SER A 61 3.34 -7.97 24.82
C SER A 61 3.31 -8.37 23.34
N VAL A 62 3.39 -9.68 23.08
CA VAL A 62 3.27 -10.24 21.72
C VAL A 62 1.89 -9.95 21.14
N GLU A 63 0.85 -9.98 21.96
CA GLU A 63 -0.53 -9.72 21.55
C GLU A 63 -0.71 -8.27 21.07
N ILE A 64 -0.14 -7.30 21.81
CA ILE A 64 -0.18 -5.88 21.43
C ILE A 64 0.62 -5.66 20.15
N LYS A 65 1.82 -6.24 20.03
CA LYS A 65 2.61 -6.19 18.80
C LYS A 65 1.79 -6.70 17.61
N ASP A 66 1.21 -7.89 17.73
CA ASP A 66 0.45 -8.51 16.65
C ASP A 66 -0.79 -7.68 16.28
N GLU A 67 -1.44 -7.05 17.27
CA GLU A 67 -2.53 -6.12 17.02
C GLU A 67 -2.07 -4.88 16.23
N MET A 68 -0.95 -4.26 16.62
CA MET A 68 -0.37 -3.12 15.89
C MET A 68 -0.03 -3.50 14.45
N LEU A 69 0.53 -4.71 14.22
CA LEU A 69 0.84 -5.21 12.89
C LEU A 69 -0.43 -5.45 12.06
N ARG A 70 -1.49 -6.04 12.64
CA ARG A 70 -2.78 -6.23 11.97
C ARG A 70 -3.44 -4.91 11.57
N ILE A 71 -3.48 -3.94 12.48
CA ILE A 71 -4.00 -2.58 12.20
C ILE A 71 -3.16 -1.93 11.09
N GLY A 72 -1.84 -2.10 11.15
CA GLY A 72 -0.95 -1.58 10.12
C GLY A 72 -1.19 -2.18 8.74
N HIS A 73 -1.41 -3.49 8.68
CA HIS A 73 -1.78 -4.17 7.45
C HIS A 73 -3.12 -3.68 6.90
N TRP A 74 -4.12 -3.50 7.76
CA TRP A 74 -5.42 -2.95 7.38
C TRP A 74 -5.32 -1.52 6.84
N ILE A 75 -4.47 -0.67 7.42
CA ILE A 75 -4.18 0.68 6.89
C ILE A 75 -3.59 0.60 5.48
N ASN A 76 -2.67 -0.34 5.24
CA ASN A 76 -2.05 -0.54 3.92
C ASN A 76 -3.07 -0.98 2.86
N GLN A 77 -3.99 -1.87 3.21
CA GLN A 77 -5.09 -2.27 2.33
C GLN A 77 -5.99 -1.08 1.97
N ASN A 78 -6.34 -0.25 2.96
CA ASN A 78 -7.16 0.95 2.75
C ASN A 78 -6.47 1.95 1.81
N PHE A 79 -5.15 2.12 1.92
CA PHE A 79 -4.40 2.95 0.98
C PHE A 79 -4.56 2.48 -0.46
N ILE A 80 -4.44 1.18 -0.73
CA ILE A 80 -4.60 0.62 -2.07
C ILE A 80 -6.02 0.83 -2.61
N ILE A 81 -7.04 0.62 -1.77
CA ILE A 81 -8.44 0.90 -2.13
C ILE A 81 -8.59 2.37 -2.55
N ARG A 82 -8.11 3.30 -1.72
CA ARG A 82 -8.21 4.74 -1.95
C ARG A 82 -7.42 5.18 -3.19
N LEU A 83 -6.23 4.62 -3.41
CA LEU A 83 -5.40 4.90 -4.58
C LEU A 83 -6.13 4.49 -5.86
N CYS A 84 -6.69 3.28 -5.91
CA CYS A 84 -7.46 2.82 -7.06
C CYS A 84 -8.69 3.70 -7.31
N SER A 85 -9.46 4.02 -6.26
CA SER A 85 -10.66 4.85 -6.40
C SER A 85 -10.35 6.27 -6.87
N LEU A 86 -9.21 6.84 -6.44
CA LEU A 86 -8.72 8.11 -6.92
C LEU A 86 -8.42 8.06 -8.42
N ILE A 87 -7.75 7.01 -8.90
CA ILE A 87 -7.45 6.86 -10.33
C ILE A 87 -8.74 6.68 -11.16
N GLU A 88 -9.71 5.94 -10.64
CA GLU A 88 -11.05 5.78 -11.23
C GLU A 88 -11.80 7.13 -11.33
N SER A 89 -11.68 8.02 -10.35
CA SER A 89 -12.39 9.31 -10.36
C SER A 89 -11.90 10.27 -11.44
N TYR A 90 -10.65 10.12 -11.89
CA TYR A 90 -10.09 10.85 -13.04
C TYR A 90 -10.27 10.10 -14.37
N GLN A 91 -11.12 9.06 -14.40
CA GLN A 91 -11.45 8.31 -15.62
C GLN A 91 -10.23 7.68 -16.32
N LEU A 92 -9.13 7.45 -15.60
CA LEU A 92 -7.94 6.80 -16.18
C LEU A 92 -8.14 5.30 -16.37
N ILE A 93 -8.98 4.70 -15.53
CA ILE A 93 -9.49 3.33 -15.63
C ILE A 93 -10.94 3.28 -15.17
N SER A 94 -11.68 2.28 -15.63
CA SER A 94 -12.99 1.92 -15.11
C SER A 94 -13.36 0.51 -15.58
N ASN A 95 -14.60 0.07 -15.34
CA ASN A 95 -15.10 -1.16 -15.96
C ASN A 95 -15.11 -1.06 -17.51
N ALA A 96 -15.35 0.14 -18.04
CA ALA A 96 -15.38 0.44 -19.47
C ALA A 96 -14.00 0.85 -20.03
N ILE A 97 -13.15 1.50 -19.22
CA ILE A 97 -11.83 2.00 -19.62
C ILE A 97 -10.77 0.99 -19.19
N LYS A 98 -10.22 0.25 -20.16
CA LYS A 98 -9.18 -0.75 -19.92
C LYS A 98 -7.83 -0.08 -19.61
N ILE A 99 -6.98 -0.80 -18.88
CA ILE A 99 -5.58 -0.39 -18.68
C ILE A 99 -4.85 -0.52 -20.01
N ASP A 100 -4.12 0.53 -20.36
CA ASP A 100 -3.27 0.58 -21.52
C ASP A 100 -1.87 0.06 -21.15
N PHE A 101 -1.62 -1.23 -21.41
CA PHE A 101 -0.36 -1.89 -21.07
C PHE A 101 0.83 -1.45 -21.93
N THR A 102 0.64 -0.51 -22.87
CA THR A 102 1.75 0.11 -23.60
C THR A 102 2.39 1.27 -22.83
N LEU A 103 1.72 1.76 -21.78
CA LEU A 103 2.20 2.87 -20.97
C LEU A 103 2.96 2.39 -19.75
N ASP A 104 4.04 3.09 -19.42
CA ASP A 104 4.79 2.85 -18.19
C ASP A 104 3.88 2.97 -16.95
N GLY A 105 4.06 2.07 -15.98
CA GLY A 105 3.25 2.03 -14.77
C GLY A 105 1.95 1.21 -14.86
N ALA A 106 1.62 0.68 -16.04
CA ALA A 106 0.42 -0.14 -16.25
C ALA A 106 0.37 -1.38 -15.35
N GLU A 107 1.50 -2.07 -15.15
CA GLU A 107 1.61 -3.24 -14.28
C GLU A 107 1.27 -2.92 -12.83
N GLN A 108 1.80 -1.82 -12.29
CA GLN A 108 1.50 -1.36 -10.94
C GLN A 108 0.02 -1.02 -10.80
N LEU A 109 -0.55 -0.31 -11.78
CA LEU A 109 -1.98 -0.02 -11.80
C LEU A 109 -2.85 -1.30 -11.87
N ASN A 110 -2.41 -2.30 -12.64
CA ASN A 110 -3.09 -3.59 -12.72
C ASN A 110 -3.05 -4.33 -11.37
N ILE A 111 -1.91 -4.30 -10.67
CA ILE A 111 -1.79 -4.85 -9.31
C ILE A 111 -2.72 -4.08 -8.36
N VAL A 112 -2.69 -2.75 -8.35
CA VAL A 112 -3.59 -1.91 -7.51
C VAL A 112 -5.05 -2.28 -7.73
N ARG A 113 -5.49 -2.42 -8.99
CA ARG A 113 -6.87 -2.76 -9.32
C ARG A 113 -7.25 -4.17 -8.82
N ARG A 114 -6.37 -5.16 -9.00
CA ARG A 114 -6.59 -6.53 -8.52
C ARG A 114 -6.69 -6.58 -6.99
N LEU A 115 -5.76 -5.93 -6.30
CA LEU A 115 -5.73 -5.86 -4.85
C LEU A 115 -6.95 -5.10 -4.30
N ARG A 116 -7.35 -3.98 -4.89
CA ARG A 116 -8.58 -3.26 -4.52
C ARG A 116 -9.81 -4.15 -4.66
N ASN A 117 -9.94 -4.90 -5.74
CA ASN A 117 -11.06 -5.83 -5.91
C ASN A 117 -11.08 -6.89 -4.81
N ARG A 118 -9.91 -7.40 -4.41
CA ARG A 118 -9.81 -8.34 -3.30
C ARG A 118 -10.18 -7.69 -1.97
N PHE A 119 -9.60 -6.54 -1.64
CA PHE A 119 -9.79 -5.88 -0.33
C PHE A 119 -11.18 -5.30 -0.13
N ALA A 120 -11.83 -4.83 -1.19
CA ALA A 120 -13.16 -4.23 -1.09
C ALA A 120 -14.30 -5.27 -0.97
N HIS A 121 -14.08 -6.51 -1.43
CA HIS A 121 -15.15 -7.49 -1.62
C HIS A 121 -14.93 -8.84 -0.90
N SER A 122 -13.95 -8.91 0.00
CA SER A 122 -13.63 -10.15 0.73
C SER A 122 -13.07 -9.88 2.13
N SER A 123 -12.57 -10.91 2.81
CA SER A 123 -11.85 -10.78 4.09
C SER A 123 -10.55 -9.97 3.99
N GLY A 124 -10.08 -9.69 2.77
CA GLY A 124 -8.82 -8.99 2.51
C GLY A 124 -7.57 -9.85 2.71
N ARG A 125 -7.70 -11.09 3.19
CA ARG A 125 -6.58 -12.03 3.33
C ARG A 125 -6.24 -12.72 2.02
N TYR A 126 -4.98 -13.09 1.86
CA TYR A 126 -4.53 -13.88 0.73
C TYR A 126 -5.07 -15.31 0.84
N ASN A 127 -5.60 -15.86 -0.26
CA ASN A 127 -5.99 -17.25 -0.34
C ASN A 127 -5.27 -17.93 -1.52
N PRO A 128 -4.30 -18.84 -1.29
CA PRO A 128 -3.58 -19.52 -2.36
C PRO A 128 -4.47 -20.44 -3.22
N ASP A 129 -5.60 -20.91 -2.67
CA ASP A 129 -6.55 -21.74 -3.42
C ASP A 129 -7.43 -20.90 -4.37
N ASN A 130 -7.45 -19.58 -4.20
CA ASN A 130 -8.11 -18.68 -5.13
C ASN A 130 -7.15 -18.34 -6.29
N SER A 131 -7.52 -18.73 -7.51
CA SER A 131 -6.65 -18.55 -8.67
C SER A 131 -6.33 -17.09 -9.01
N ASP A 132 -7.22 -16.14 -8.69
CA ASP A 132 -6.97 -14.72 -8.93
C ASP A 132 -6.04 -14.13 -7.88
N ASP A 133 -6.18 -14.57 -6.63
CA ASP A 133 -5.27 -14.20 -5.56
C ASP A 133 -3.86 -14.72 -5.86
N PHE A 134 -3.74 -16.00 -6.23
CA PHE A 134 -2.46 -16.62 -6.59
C PHE A 134 -1.77 -15.89 -7.74
N LYS A 135 -2.47 -15.64 -8.86
CA LYS A 135 -1.93 -14.88 -10.00
C LYS A 135 -1.50 -13.47 -9.60
N THR A 136 -2.24 -12.82 -8.71
CA THR A 136 -1.89 -11.48 -8.22
C THR A 136 -0.63 -11.54 -7.35
N MET A 137 -0.50 -12.54 -6.50
CA MET A 137 0.69 -12.79 -5.68
C MET A 137 1.92 -13.08 -6.56
N GLU A 138 1.80 -13.94 -7.59
CA GLU A 138 2.88 -14.21 -8.56
C GLU A 138 3.30 -12.94 -9.31
N LEU A 139 2.34 -12.14 -9.76
CA LEU A 139 2.61 -10.87 -10.41
C LEU A 139 3.40 -9.92 -9.50
N MET A 140 2.99 -9.80 -8.23
CA MET A 140 3.73 -9.01 -7.24
C MET A 140 5.12 -9.59 -6.99
N GLY A 141 5.24 -10.92 -6.88
CA GLY A 141 6.51 -11.64 -6.72
C GLY A 141 7.50 -11.29 -7.81
N LYS A 142 7.07 -11.45 -9.07
CA LYS A 142 7.86 -11.12 -10.26
C LYS A 142 8.21 -9.64 -10.35
N HIS A 143 7.23 -8.76 -10.12
CA HIS A 143 7.40 -7.33 -10.37
C HIS A 143 8.18 -6.60 -9.27
N PHE A 144 8.08 -7.07 -8.02
CA PHE A 144 8.74 -6.44 -6.88
C PHE A 144 9.93 -7.22 -6.34
N GLY A 145 10.17 -8.45 -6.80
CA GLY A 145 11.26 -9.30 -6.32
C GLY A 145 10.99 -9.83 -4.90
N ILE A 146 9.73 -10.06 -4.55
CA ILE A 146 9.32 -10.53 -3.24
C ILE A 146 9.10 -12.04 -3.25
N SER A 147 9.60 -12.75 -2.23
CA SER A 147 9.27 -14.17 -2.06
C SER A 147 7.78 -14.33 -1.81
N ILE A 148 7.15 -15.32 -2.45
CA ILE A 148 5.70 -15.61 -2.35
C ILE A 148 5.41 -16.93 -1.61
N GLU A 149 6.43 -17.74 -1.33
CA GLU A 149 6.28 -19.08 -0.78
C GLU A 149 5.77 -19.04 0.68
N GLY A 150 4.81 -19.91 1.00
CA GLY A 150 4.29 -20.09 2.36
C GLY A 150 3.53 -18.90 2.95
N ARG A 151 3.21 -17.87 2.16
CA ARG A 151 2.53 -16.68 2.66
C ARG A 151 1.06 -16.95 2.98
N THR A 152 0.61 -16.38 4.10
CA THR A 152 -0.80 -16.35 4.51
C THR A 152 -1.44 -14.97 4.32
N ASP A 153 -0.63 -13.95 4.06
CA ASP A 153 -1.06 -12.56 3.91
C ASP A 153 -0.37 -11.87 2.73
N TRP A 154 -0.97 -10.76 2.29
CA TRP A 154 -0.44 -9.95 1.21
C TRP A 154 0.85 -9.24 1.64
N PRO A 155 1.92 -9.28 0.83
CA PRO A 155 3.15 -8.54 1.12
C PRO A 155 2.95 -7.05 0.82
N LEU A 156 2.42 -6.30 1.77
CA LEU A 156 2.09 -4.87 1.61
C LEU A 156 3.09 -3.96 2.34
N ALA A 157 4.39 -4.30 2.32
CA ALA A 157 5.41 -3.45 2.92
C ALA A 157 5.46 -2.07 2.22
N ILE A 158 5.67 -1.01 3.01
CA ILE A 158 5.57 0.37 2.51
C ILE A 158 6.63 0.66 1.44
N ASP A 159 7.89 0.38 1.77
CA ASP A 159 9.09 0.64 0.96
C ASP A 159 9.23 -0.30 -0.25
N THR A 160 8.79 -1.54 -0.10
CA THR A 160 9.00 -2.57 -1.13
C THR A 160 7.83 -2.63 -2.12
N VAL A 161 6.62 -2.28 -1.67
CA VAL A 161 5.39 -2.50 -2.45
C VAL A 161 4.57 -1.22 -2.59
N LEU A 162 4.15 -0.59 -1.49
CA LEU A 162 3.18 0.52 -1.58
C LEU A 162 3.75 1.76 -2.28
N GLU A 163 5.01 2.11 -1.99
CA GLU A 163 5.72 3.20 -2.65
C GLU A 163 5.82 2.95 -4.15
N ARG A 164 6.25 1.74 -4.55
CA ARG A 164 6.35 1.36 -5.96
C ARG A 164 5.01 1.36 -6.66
N LEU A 165 3.93 0.94 -5.99
CA LEU A 165 2.57 1.02 -6.55
C LEU A 165 2.17 2.48 -6.80
N LEU A 166 2.40 3.36 -5.83
CA LEU A 166 2.13 4.80 -5.96
C LEU A 166 2.90 5.41 -7.14
N GLU A 167 4.21 5.17 -7.20
CA GLU A 167 5.09 5.69 -8.25
C GLU A 167 4.65 5.21 -9.64
N GLY A 168 4.35 3.92 -9.78
CA GLY A 168 3.85 3.37 -11.03
C GLY A 168 2.50 3.97 -11.43
N CYS A 169 1.59 4.18 -10.49
CA CYS A 169 0.31 4.84 -10.76
C CYS A 169 0.47 6.30 -11.19
N LYS A 170 1.41 7.05 -10.59
CA LYS A 170 1.74 8.42 -11.01
C LYS A 170 2.30 8.45 -12.43
N LEU A 171 3.22 7.53 -12.73
CA LEU A 171 3.83 7.42 -14.04
C LEU A 171 2.78 7.09 -15.12
N TYR A 172 1.88 6.14 -14.83
CA TYR A 172 0.78 5.83 -15.72
C TYR A 172 -0.15 7.03 -15.96
N ALA A 173 -0.52 7.74 -14.88
CA ALA A 173 -1.35 8.94 -14.98
C ALA A 173 -0.67 10.03 -15.82
N GLU A 174 0.65 10.21 -15.67
CA GLU A 174 1.44 11.14 -16.47
C GLU A 174 1.36 10.80 -17.96
N LYS A 175 1.71 9.57 -18.32
CA LYS A 175 1.70 9.10 -19.72
C LYS A 175 0.33 9.24 -20.34
N LYS A 176 -0.71 8.81 -19.62
CA LYS A 176 -2.09 8.83 -20.10
C LYS A 176 -2.64 10.24 -20.31
N LEU A 177 -2.35 11.17 -19.40
CA LEU A 177 -2.91 12.53 -19.43
C LEU A 177 -2.08 13.52 -20.25
N LYS A 178 -0.78 13.29 -20.42
CA LYS A 178 0.09 14.14 -21.24
C LYS A 178 0.18 13.65 -22.69
N GLY A 179 -0.27 12.43 -22.99
CA GLY A 179 -0.25 11.86 -24.34
C GLY A 179 1.16 11.55 -24.84
N VAL A 180 2.04 11.12 -23.93
CA VAL A 180 3.44 10.77 -24.20
C VAL A 180 3.65 9.28 -24.00
#